data_AF-A0A6B3LFL2-F1
#
_entry.id   AF-A0A6B3LFL2-F1
#
_cell.length_a   1.000
_cell.length_b   1.000
_cell.length_c   1.000
_cell.angle_alpha   90.00
_cell.angle_beta   90.00
_cell.angle_gamma   90.00
#
_symmetry.space_group_name_H-M   'P 1'
#
loop_
_entity.id
_entity.type
_entity.pdbx_description
1 polymer ?
#
loop_
_entity_poly.entity_id
_entity_poly.type
_entity_poly.pdbx_seq_one_letter_code
_entity_poly.pdbx_strand_id
1 'polypeptide(L)'
;MKKLAYFLTVVASMMMLPVSAQAAGEAEYVAIAEKAAVVFGKVVDQLVTVKDDASADAAVAAIEKITKDDVAAIAKEAKGMKKPSPEINEAVEKAMEGKMQAHFMRMMPVMMELQQKPELMEKLDGAMQGFSDAMENAFGGWDDGAEDAPAEEAKEAA
;
A
#
# COMPACT_ATOMS: atom_id res chain seq x y z
N MET A 1 -52.40 -2.03 6.82
CA MET A 1 -51.41 -0.96 6.54
C MET A 1 -50.36 -0.72 7.64
N LYS A 2 -50.55 -1.16 8.90
CA LYS A 2 -49.55 -0.92 9.97
C LYS A 2 -48.35 -1.88 10.01
N LYS A 3 -48.46 -3.09 9.42
CA LYS A 3 -47.37 -4.09 9.39
C LYS A 3 -46.36 -3.87 8.26
N LEU A 4 -46.75 -3.19 7.18
CA LEU A 4 -45.87 -2.89 6.04
C LEU A 4 -44.88 -1.76 6.37
N ALA A 5 -45.32 -0.77 7.17
CA ALA A 5 -44.48 0.33 7.62
C ALA A 5 -43.35 -0.14 8.56
N TYR A 6 -43.65 -1.06 9.48
CA TYR A 6 -42.66 -1.64 10.41
C TYR A 6 -41.59 -2.47 9.71
N PHE A 7 -41.95 -3.19 8.64
CA PHE A 7 -40.99 -3.96 7.85
C PHE A 7 -40.03 -3.05 7.06
N LEU A 8 -40.54 -1.92 6.53
CA LEU A 8 -39.71 -0.90 5.87
C LEU A 8 -38.81 -0.12 6.85
N THR A 9 -39.22 0.06 8.12
CA THR A 9 -38.38 0.75 9.11
C THR A 9 -37.22 -0.14 9.58
N VAL A 10 -37.45 -1.44 9.76
CA VAL A 10 -36.38 -2.39 10.14
C VAL A 10 -35.36 -2.56 9.01
N VAL A 11 -35.82 -2.61 7.75
CA VAL A 11 -34.93 -2.65 6.57
C VAL A 11 -34.15 -1.35 6.38
N ALA A 12 -34.75 -0.18 6.67
CA ALA A 12 -34.05 1.10 6.65
C ALA A 12 -33.06 1.27 7.84
N SER A 13 -33.32 0.63 8.99
CA SER A 13 -32.43 0.64 10.16
C SER A 13 -31.19 -0.23 9.97
N MET A 14 -31.28 -1.28 9.14
CA MET A 14 -30.15 -2.14 8.79
C MET A 14 -29.33 -1.62 7.60
N MET A 15 -29.84 -0.63 6.85
CA MET A 15 -29.11 -0.01 5.73
C MET A 15 -28.34 1.27 6.09
N MET A 16 -28.41 1.76 7.33
CA MET A 16 -27.69 2.98 7.73
C MET A 16 -26.34 2.77 8.42
N LEU A 17 -25.86 1.52 8.58
CA LEU A 17 -24.45 1.19 8.86
C LEU A 17 -24.18 -0.18 8.20
N PRO A 18 -23.25 -0.31 7.22
CA PRO A 18 -21.89 0.22 7.28
C PRO A 18 -21.39 0.87 5.97
N VAL A 19 -22.16 1.76 5.31
CA VAL A 19 -21.53 2.58 4.24
C VAL A 19 -20.43 3.48 4.84
N SER A 20 -20.58 3.92 6.09
CA SER A 20 -19.57 4.71 6.81
C SER A 20 -18.38 3.91 7.33
N ALA A 21 -18.51 2.62 7.65
CA ALA A 21 -17.37 1.79 8.05
C ALA A 21 -16.59 1.27 6.85
N GLN A 22 -17.27 1.03 5.71
CA GLN A 22 -16.62 0.65 4.46
C GLN A 22 -15.91 1.84 3.81
N ALA A 23 -16.51 3.04 3.85
CA ALA A 23 -15.85 4.29 3.42
C ALA A 23 -14.73 4.75 4.37
N ALA A 24 -14.85 4.53 5.68
CA ALA A 24 -13.77 4.82 6.63
C ALA A 24 -12.59 3.85 6.44
N GLY A 25 -12.87 2.57 6.21
CA GLY A 25 -11.87 1.59 5.80
C GLY A 25 -11.14 2.06 4.55
N GLU A 26 -11.86 2.29 3.44
CA GLU A 26 -11.30 2.76 2.16
C GLU A 26 -10.38 3.97 2.32
N ALA A 27 -10.79 4.99 3.09
CA ALA A 27 -9.97 6.17 3.32
C ALA A 27 -8.64 5.88 4.02
N GLU A 28 -8.59 4.91 4.95
CA GLU A 28 -7.36 4.48 5.60
C GLU A 28 -6.43 3.75 4.62
N TYR A 29 -6.95 2.86 3.76
CA TYR A 29 -6.13 2.19 2.74
C TYR A 29 -5.62 3.18 1.70
N VAL A 30 -6.45 4.13 1.26
CA VAL A 30 -6.04 5.19 0.34
C VAL A 30 -4.93 6.04 0.99
N ALA A 31 -5.07 6.45 2.25
CA ALA A 31 -4.05 7.24 2.94
C ALA A 31 -2.70 6.50 3.05
N ILE A 32 -2.73 5.19 3.33
CA ILE A 32 -1.53 4.36 3.38
C ILE A 32 -0.90 4.20 1.99
N ALA A 33 -1.71 3.96 0.96
CA ALA A 33 -1.24 3.88 -0.41
C ALA A 33 -0.66 5.22 -0.91
N GLU A 34 -1.23 6.34 -0.49
CA GLU A 34 -0.70 7.68 -0.76
C GLU A 34 0.67 7.88 -0.12
N LYS A 35 0.86 7.46 1.13
CA LYS A 35 2.18 7.49 1.79
C LYS A 35 3.19 6.62 1.06
N ALA A 36 2.78 5.41 0.65
CA ALA A 36 3.60 4.51 -0.15
C ALA A 36 4.02 5.14 -1.48
N ALA A 37 3.10 5.80 -2.20
CA ALA A 37 3.43 6.49 -3.44
C ALA A 37 4.34 7.70 -3.23
N VAL A 38 4.16 8.46 -2.14
CA VAL A 38 5.09 9.55 -1.77
C VAL A 38 6.50 9.00 -1.54
N VAL A 39 6.61 7.89 -0.81
CA VAL A 39 7.89 7.22 -0.54
C VAL A 39 8.52 6.68 -1.82
N PHE A 40 7.74 6.04 -2.68
CA PHE A 40 8.19 5.64 -4.03
C PHE A 40 8.67 6.84 -4.84
N GLY A 41 7.94 7.96 -4.79
CA GLY A 41 8.34 9.22 -5.41
C GLY A 41 9.70 9.72 -4.93
N LYS A 42 9.99 9.64 -3.62
CA LYS A 42 11.30 10.01 -3.06
C LYS A 42 12.42 9.13 -3.60
N VAL A 43 12.18 7.82 -3.75
CA VAL A 43 13.15 6.89 -4.35
C VAL A 43 13.40 7.25 -5.82
N VAL A 44 12.34 7.49 -6.59
CA VAL A 44 12.46 7.96 -7.99
C VAL A 44 13.25 9.27 -8.06
N ASP A 45 13.01 10.20 -7.13
CA ASP A 45 13.76 11.46 -7.06
C ASP A 45 15.26 11.21 -6.82
N GLN A 46 15.64 10.22 -5.99
CA GLN A 46 17.05 9.86 -5.81
C GLN A 46 17.64 9.27 -7.09
N LEU A 47 16.94 8.34 -7.74
CA LEU A 47 17.41 7.72 -8.99
C LEU A 47 17.65 8.76 -10.09
N VAL A 48 16.77 9.75 -10.23
CA VAL A 48 16.92 10.85 -11.22
C VAL A 48 18.21 11.66 -11.01
N THR A 49 18.77 11.67 -9.79
CA THR A 49 20.00 12.42 -9.50
C THR A 49 21.28 11.66 -9.83
N VAL A 50 21.20 10.35 -10.09
CA VAL A 50 22.36 9.50 -10.33
C VAL A 50 22.95 9.76 -11.71
N LYS A 51 24.17 10.27 -11.75
CA LYS A 51 24.91 10.59 -12.99
C LYS A 51 26.28 9.93 -13.02
N ASP A 52 26.84 9.67 -11.85
CA ASP A 52 28.19 9.19 -11.58
C ASP A 52 28.24 8.39 -10.27
N ASP A 53 29.43 7.89 -9.93
CA ASP A 53 29.66 7.02 -8.78
C ASP A 53 29.32 7.67 -7.43
N ALA A 54 29.61 8.98 -7.29
CA ALA A 54 29.38 9.72 -6.06
C ALA A 54 27.89 10.01 -5.83
N SER A 55 27.17 10.37 -6.90
CA SER A 55 25.71 10.52 -6.85
C SER A 55 24.99 9.18 -6.66
N ALA A 56 25.55 8.07 -7.17
CA ALA A 56 25.06 6.72 -6.87
C ALA A 56 25.22 6.37 -5.38
N ASP A 57 26.38 6.63 -4.77
CA ASP A 57 26.60 6.42 -3.33
C ASP A 57 25.63 7.24 -2.47
N ALA A 58 25.40 8.50 -2.85
CA ALA A 58 24.45 9.36 -2.18
C ALA A 58 23.01 8.85 -2.31
N ALA A 59 22.62 8.38 -3.50
CA ALA A 59 21.31 7.79 -3.75
C ALA A 59 21.11 6.50 -2.95
N VAL A 60 22.12 5.61 -2.89
CA VAL A 60 22.10 4.40 -2.05
C VAL A 60 21.83 4.76 -0.60
N ALA A 61 22.62 5.67 -0.01
CA ALA A 61 22.46 6.08 1.38
C ALA A 61 21.08 6.71 1.64
N ALA A 62 20.57 7.49 0.69
CA ALA A 62 19.25 8.11 0.79
C ALA A 62 18.12 7.07 0.70
N ILE A 63 18.20 6.11 -0.23
CA ILE A 63 17.22 5.03 -0.39
C ILE A 63 17.20 4.16 0.87
N GLU A 64 18.36 3.76 1.40
CA GLU A 64 18.42 3.00 2.65
C GLU A 64 17.77 3.74 3.82
N LYS A 65 17.96 5.06 3.90
CA LYS A 65 17.34 5.87 4.93
C LYS A 65 15.82 5.96 4.76
N ILE A 66 15.34 6.18 3.53
CA ILE A 66 13.90 6.14 3.20
C ILE A 66 13.30 4.79 3.61
N THR A 67 13.98 3.69 3.31
CA THR A 67 13.57 2.33 3.70
C THR A 67 13.48 2.17 5.23
N LYS A 68 14.51 2.60 5.96
CA LYS A 68 14.57 2.45 7.43
C LYS A 68 13.56 3.36 8.15
N ASP A 69 13.34 4.57 7.66
CA ASP A 69 12.54 5.57 8.36
C ASP A 69 11.09 5.56 7.86
N ASP A 70 10.89 5.76 6.56
CA ASP A 70 9.56 6.02 5.99
C ASP A 70 8.80 4.71 5.73
N VAL A 71 9.44 3.70 5.12
CA VAL A 71 8.77 2.41 4.86
C VAL A 71 8.45 1.70 6.17
N ALA A 72 9.35 1.73 7.16
CA ALA A 72 9.08 1.17 8.48
C ALA A 72 7.91 1.89 9.20
N ALA A 73 7.78 3.20 9.04
CA ALA A 73 6.64 3.95 9.58
C ALA A 73 5.33 3.51 8.92
N ILE A 74 5.31 3.39 7.59
CA ILE A 74 4.15 2.88 6.84
C ILE A 74 3.80 1.46 7.28
N ALA A 75 4.79 0.56 7.38
CA ALA A 75 4.59 -0.82 7.83
C ALA A 75 3.95 -0.88 9.22
N LYS A 76 4.39 -0.01 10.14
CA LYS A 76 3.82 0.07 11.48
C LYS A 76 2.35 0.48 11.48
N GLU A 77 1.97 1.41 10.60
CA GLU A 77 0.57 1.83 10.44
C GLU A 77 -0.26 0.73 9.77
N ALA A 78 0.29 0.05 8.76
CA ALA A 78 -0.38 -1.03 8.03
C ALA A 78 -0.58 -2.30 8.87
N LYS A 79 0.30 -2.59 9.85
CA LYS A 79 0.25 -3.80 10.69
C LYS A 79 -1.06 -3.98 11.49
N GLY A 80 -1.81 -2.89 11.71
CA GLY A 80 -3.12 -2.94 12.38
C GLY A 80 -4.31 -3.15 11.43
N MET A 81 -4.07 -3.12 10.13
CA MET A 81 -5.11 -3.16 9.11
C MET A 81 -5.40 -4.61 8.69
N LYS A 82 -6.67 -4.89 8.42
CA LYS A 82 -7.08 -6.19 7.84
C LYS A 82 -6.77 -6.21 6.36
N LYS A 83 -6.68 -7.41 5.77
CA LYS A 83 -6.60 -7.55 4.32
C LYS A 83 -7.73 -6.74 3.64
N PRO A 84 -7.43 -5.88 2.65
CA PRO A 84 -8.44 -5.11 1.94
C PRO A 84 -9.37 -6.05 1.16
N SER A 85 -10.65 -5.69 1.07
CA SER A 85 -11.57 -6.37 0.16
C SER A 85 -11.22 -6.04 -1.30
N PRO A 86 -11.67 -6.84 -2.28
CA PRO A 86 -11.45 -6.54 -3.70
C PRO A 86 -11.93 -5.14 -4.11
N GLU A 87 -13.05 -4.66 -3.58
CA GLU A 87 -13.59 -3.33 -3.87
C GLU A 87 -12.71 -2.21 -3.32
N ILE A 88 -12.14 -2.40 -2.12
CA ILE A 88 -11.18 -1.44 -1.54
C ILE A 88 -9.89 -1.43 -2.37
N ASN A 89 -9.41 -2.60 -2.81
CA ASN A 89 -8.25 -2.67 -3.69
C ASN A 89 -8.50 -1.93 -5.01
N GLU A 90 -9.65 -2.14 -5.66
CA GLU A 90 -9.99 -1.44 -6.91
C GLU A 90 -10.08 0.08 -6.69
N ALA A 91 -10.66 0.53 -5.58
CA ALA A 91 -10.75 1.94 -5.23
C ALA A 91 -9.36 2.57 -5.00
N VAL A 92 -8.48 1.86 -4.28
CA VAL A 92 -7.09 2.28 -4.06
C VAL A 92 -6.32 2.30 -5.37
N GLU A 93 -6.39 1.24 -6.19
CA GLU A 93 -5.74 1.18 -7.50
C GLU A 93 -6.14 2.37 -8.37
N LYS A 94 -7.45 2.65 -8.47
CA LYS A 94 -7.97 3.77 -9.25
C LYS A 94 -7.55 5.14 -8.69
N ALA A 95 -7.51 5.29 -7.36
CA ALA A 95 -7.04 6.52 -6.73
C ALA A 95 -5.53 6.76 -6.96
N MET A 96 -4.77 5.68 -7.10
CA MET A 96 -3.30 5.72 -7.20
C MET A 96 -2.77 5.62 -8.62
N GLU A 97 -3.56 5.14 -9.59
CA GLU A 97 -3.18 4.90 -10.99
C GLU A 97 -2.42 6.10 -11.58
N GLY A 98 -3.00 7.30 -11.54
CA GLY A 98 -2.39 8.49 -12.12
C GLY A 98 -1.09 8.92 -11.41
N LYS A 99 -0.99 8.73 -10.09
CA LYS A 99 0.23 9.06 -9.32
C LYS A 99 1.34 8.07 -9.64
N MET A 100 1.03 6.78 -9.63
CA MET A 100 2.00 5.72 -9.95
C MET A 100 2.45 5.84 -11.40
N GLN A 101 1.53 6.08 -12.35
CA GLN A 101 1.88 6.32 -13.76
C GLN A 101 2.84 7.52 -13.91
N ALA A 102 2.62 8.62 -13.18
CA ALA A 102 3.52 9.76 -13.19
C ALA A 102 4.92 9.40 -12.69
N HIS A 103 5.03 8.63 -11.60
CA HIS A 103 6.32 8.14 -11.12
C HIS A 103 6.99 7.18 -12.12
N PHE A 104 6.23 6.27 -12.73
CA PHE A 104 6.74 5.37 -13.77
C PHE A 104 7.29 6.12 -14.98
N MET A 105 6.57 7.13 -15.48
CA MET A 105 7.04 7.94 -16.60
C MET A 105 8.33 8.70 -16.29
N ARG A 106 8.54 9.09 -15.03
CA ARG A 106 9.80 9.72 -14.59
C ARG A 106 10.93 8.71 -14.41
N MET A 107 10.62 7.52 -13.93
CA MET A 107 11.59 6.46 -13.66
C MET A 107 12.08 5.78 -14.95
N MET A 108 11.20 5.57 -15.93
CA MET A 108 11.53 4.87 -17.18
C MET A 108 12.77 5.41 -17.91
N PRO A 109 12.90 6.73 -18.19
CA PRO A 109 14.09 7.24 -18.87
C PRO A 109 15.36 7.11 -18.02
N VAL A 110 15.25 7.25 -16.70
CA VAL A 110 16.37 7.07 -15.76
C VAL A 110 16.86 5.62 -15.78
N MET A 111 15.93 4.66 -15.75
CA MET A 111 16.27 3.24 -15.83
C MET A 111 16.91 2.89 -17.18
N MET A 112 16.44 3.47 -18.29
CA MET A 112 17.08 3.29 -19.59
C MET A 112 18.50 3.89 -19.65
N GLU A 113 18.73 5.03 -18.97
CA GLU A 113 20.06 5.62 -18.86
C GLU A 113 20.98 4.77 -17.96
N LEU A 114 20.49 4.34 -16.79
CA LEU A 114 21.24 3.49 -15.86
C LEU A 114 21.55 2.12 -16.45
N GLN A 115 20.69 1.57 -17.31
CA GLN A 115 20.98 0.33 -18.05
C GLN A 115 22.21 0.45 -18.96
N GLN A 116 22.55 1.66 -19.41
CA GLN A 116 23.78 1.90 -20.18
C GLN A 116 25.01 2.09 -19.28
N LYS A 117 24.81 2.14 -17.96
CA LYS A 117 25.84 2.32 -16.91
C LYS A 117 25.71 1.19 -15.87
N PRO A 118 26.00 -0.07 -16.26
CA PRO A 118 25.76 -1.25 -15.42
C PRO A 118 26.43 -1.16 -14.05
N GLU A 119 27.57 -0.49 -13.93
CA GLU A 119 28.28 -0.25 -12.68
C GLU A 119 27.47 0.59 -11.68
N LEU A 120 26.74 1.61 -12.16
CA LEU A 120 25.87 2.42 -11.29
C LEU A 120 24.61 1.63 -10.92
N MET A 121 24.11 0.81 -11.84
CA MET A 121 22.95 -0.04 -11.62
C MET A 121 23.23 -1.12 -10.58
N GLU A 122 24.38 -1.80 -10.65
CA GLU A 122 24.84 -2.78 -9.65
C GLU A 122 24.97 -2.15 -8.27
N LYS A 123 25.48 -0.91 -8.20
CA LYS A 123 25.62 -0.18 -6.94
C LYS A 123 24.29 0.11 -6.26
N LEU A 124 23.28 0.45 -7.05
CA LEU A 124 21.92 0.74 -6.59
C LEU A 124 21.12 -0.53 -6.23
N ASP A 125 21.48 -1.68 -6.81
CA ASP A 125 20.71 -2.92 -6.73
C ASP A 125 20.39 -3.33 -5.28
N GLY A 126 21.39 -3.38 -4.40
CA GLY A 126 21.17 -3.76 -3.00
C GLY A 126 20.22 -2.83 -2.24
N ALA A 127 20.30 -1.52 -2.47
CA ALA A 127 19.41 -0.55 -1.84
C ALA A 127 17.97 -0.65 -2.39
N MET A 128 17.84 -0.89 -3.70
CA MET A 128 16.55 -1.08 -4.37
C MET A 128 15.88 -2.40 -3.98
N GLN A 129 16.65 -3.48 -3.83
CA GLN A 129 16.16 -4.76 -3.30
C GLN A 129 15.69 -4.59 -1.85
N GLY A 130 16.51 -3.98 -0.99
CA GLY A 130 16.12 -3.72 0.40
C GLY A 130 14.88 -2.84 0.53
N PHE A 131 14.70 -1.85 -0.36
CA PHE A 131 13.47 -1.08 -0.45
C PHE A 131 12.27 -1.94 -0.86
N SER A 132 12.42 -2.78 -1.90
CA SER A 132 11.39 -3.69 -2.39
C SER A 132 10.95 -4.67 -1.30
N ASP A 133 11.90 -5.33 -0.64
CA ASP A 133 11.64 -6.29 0.43
C ASP A 133 10.93 -5.62 1.61
N ALA A 134 11.31 -4.40 1.97
CA ALA A 134 10.65 -3.68 3.06
C ALA A 134 9.20 -3.30 2.72
N MET A 135 8.94 -2.91 1.47
CA MET A 135 7.59 -2.63 0.98
C MET A 135 6.74 -3.91 0.91
N GLU A 136 7.31 -5.02 0.41
CA GLU A 136 6.63 -6.32 0.43
C GLU A 136 6.37 -6.79 1.86
N ASN A 137 7.28 -6.60 2.80
CA ASN A 137 6.99 -6.92 4.20
C ASN A 137 5.94 -6.00 4.83
N ALA A 138 5.83 -4.75 4.38
CA ALA A 138 4.80 -3.81 4.83
C ALA A 138 3.40 -4.15 4.29
N PHE A 139 3.32 -4.69 3.08
CA PHE A 139 2.07 -4.83 2.31
C PHE A 139 1.76 -6.23 1.76
N GLY A 140 2.65 -7.19 1.93
CA GLY A 140 2.48 -8.60 1.54
C GLY A 140 2.04 -9.47 2.71
N GLY A 141 2.31 -9.02 3.94
CA GLY A 141 1.97 -9.73 5.18
C GLY A 141 0.67 -9.28 5.84
N TRP A 142 -0.37 -8.92 5.06
CA TRP A 142 -1.70 -8.71 5.62
C TRP A 142 -2.10 -9.98 6.35
N ASP A 143 -2.36 -9.86 7.64
CA ASP A 143 -2.57 -10.98 8.55
C ASP A 143 -3.49 -12.05 7.91
N ASP A 144 -2.95 -13.23 7.57
CA ASP A 144 -3.71 -14.42 7.17
C ASP A 144 -4.53 -14.99 8.36
N GLY A 145 -4.78 -14.17 9.39
CA GLY A 145 -5.42 -14.51 10.66
C GLY A 145 -6.92 -14.27 10.69
N ALA A 146 -7.62 -14.31 9.55
CA ALA A 146 -9.08 -14.18 9.54
C ALA A 146 -9.79 -14.93 8.41
N GLU A 147 -9.44 -16.20 8.13
CA GLU A 147 -10.38 -17.17 7.54
C GLU A 147 -9.80 -18.60 7.57
N ASP A 148 -9.81 -19.22 8.76
CA ASP A 148 -10.01 -20.67 8.93
C ASP A 148 -10.16 -21.02 10.42
N ALA A 149 -10.97 -20.23 11.14
CA ALA A 149 -11.65 -20.80 12.29
C ALA A 149 -12.86 -21.55 11.70
N PRO A 150 -12.87 -22.91 11.63
CA PRO A 150 -14.13 -23.60 11.48
C PRO A 150 -15.01 -23.09 12.62
N ALA A 151 -16.17 -22.56 12.25
CA ALA A 151 -17.21 -22.19 13.18
C ALA A 151 -17.58 -23.44 13.97
N GLU A 152 -16.90 -23.69 15.10
CA GLU A 152 -17.30 -24.70 16.05
C GLU A 152 -18.59 -24.17 16.68
N GLU A 153 -19.68 -24.79 16.23
CA GLU A 153 -21.06 -24.54 16.60
C GLU A 153 -21.25 -24.57 18.11
N ALA A 154 -20.95 -23.45 18.77
CA ALA A 154 -21.46 -23.18 20.10
C ALA A 154 -22.92 -22.72 19.97
N LYS A 155 -23.82 -23.71 19.90
CA LYS A 155 -25.05 -23.85 20.73
C LYS A 155 -26.12 -24.66 19.98
N GLU A 156 -26.39 -25.85 20.49
CA GLU A 156 -27.66 -26.03 21.20
C GLU A 156 -27.46 -26.98 22.39
N ALA A 157 -27.56 -26.41 23.59
CA ALA A 157 -27.98 -27.13 24.76
C ALA A 157 -29.51 -26.99 24.85
N ALA A 158 -30.22 -28.11 24.70
CA ALA A 158 -31.57 -28.36 25.21
C ALA A 158 -31.80 -29.87 25.30
#